data_AF-A0A1B9AW66-F1
#
_entry.id   AF-A0A1B9AW66-F1
#
_cell.length_a   1.000
_cell.length_b   1.000
_cell.length_c   1.000
_cell.angle_alpha   90.00
_cell.angle_beta   90.00
_cell.angle_gamma   90.00
#
_symmetry.space_group_name_H-M   'P 1'
#
loop_
_entity.id
_entity.type
_entity.pdbx_description
1 polymer ?
#
loop_
_entity_poly.entity_id
_entity_poly.type
_entity_poly.pdbx_seq_one_letter_code
_entity_poly.pdbx_strand_id
1 'polypeptide(L)'
;MKNSLAETRFLTYATAAIVALMMIHVFHPQLSEIYDPVNYVSFHTVLEFFSIAVSMTIFLYCWKTYEKSKSMAALWLMFTFYTVGLVDLFHTLTFKGMPFFITESSVQKATYFWIAGRALEAGLMVIIMLMKDRKLTRDWRWPTVAASLATTALITLFVFTFEQSLPQLVIEGRGTTPLKNILEYIISSMHLAALVICLYKYYLNKHTVYLNLGMAFTLLFLSELIFTVYRSVFDLDNFSGHIFKVLGYYFILKGVYEILLPIDEYKQEAAAAESIIKKNPGAVFSFTKKDGIFTITYIEGGLIREFGFPPSQLPGTPVEDLLPATGGEIMDYCTSSWDYSESHTFMVQIKHRYYMISLTPVIEEGATIEITGAVSEITQFINQSTKQKQAL
;
A
#
# COMPACT_ATOMS: atom_id res chain seq x y z
N MET A 1 -13.50 -18.08 8.82
CA MET A 1 -12.09 -18.24 9.26
C MET A 1 -11.22 -17.01 9.00
N LYS A 2 -11.18 -16.41 7.79
CA LYS A 2 -10.28 -15.27 7.48
C LYS A 2 -10.43 -14.04 8.40
N ASN A 3 -11.66 -13.71 8.82
CA ASN A 3 -11.93 -12.53 9.66
C ASN A 3 -11.50 -12.70 11.12
N SER A 4 -11.56 -13.92 11.67
CA SER A 4 -11.15 -14.20 13.05
C SER A 4 -9.66 -13.90 13.27
N LEU A 5 -8.82 -14.17 12.27
CA LEU A 5 -7.39 -13.83 12.36
C LEU A 5 -7.14 -12.31 12.37
N ALA A 6 -7.93 -11.54 11.62
CA ALA A 6 -7.82 -10.09 11.57
C ALA A 6 -8.29 -9.43 12.88
N GLU A 7 -9.39 -9.92 13.46
CA GLU A 7 -9.89 -9.50 14.78
C GLU A 7 -8.85 -9.79 15.87
N THR A 8 -8.28 -11.00 15.89
CA THR A 8 -7.22 -11.35 16.85
C THR A 8 -6.00 -10.44 16.70
N ARG A 9 -5.53 -10.18 15.47
CA ARG A 9 -4.40 -9.27 15.23
C ARG A 9 -4.68 -7.85 15.74
N PHE A 10 -5.86 -7.32 15.45
CA PHE A 10 -6.28 -6.00 15.93
C PHE A 10 -6.24 -5.93 17.47
N LEU A 11 -6.87 -6.90 18.14
CA LEU A 11 -6.89 -6.95 19.60
C LEU A 11 -5.49 -7.13 20.20
N THR A 12 -4.66 -7.99 19.61
CA THR A 12 -3.28 -8.18 20.06
C THR A 12 -2.47 -6.88 19.94
N TYR A 13 -2.56 -6.18 18.81
CA TYR A 13 -1.81 -4.93 18.59
C TYR A 13 -2.33 -3.79 19.47
N ALA A 14 -3.64 -3.63 19.62
CA ALA A 14 -4.22 -2.65 20.52
C ALA A 14 -3.80 -2.91 21.97
N THR A 15 -3.88 -4.17 22.42
CA THR A 15 -3.45 -4.57 23.76
C THR A 15 -1.95 -4.31 23.96
N ALA A 16 -1.11 -4.69 22.98
CA ALA A 16 0.32 -4.45 23.03
C ALA A 16 0.66 -2.95 23.10
N ALA A 17 -0.06 -2.11 22.35
CA ALA A 17 0.12 -0.66 22.38
C ALA A 17 -0.25 -0.07 23.75
N ILE A 18 -1.35 -0.50 24.35
CA ILE A 18 -1.77 -0.08 25.70
C ILE A 18 -0.75 -0.56 26.75
N VAL A 19 -0.32 -1.81 26.68
CA VAL A 19 0.70 -2.35 27.59
C VAL A 19 2.02 -1.60 27.44
N ALA A 20 2.45 -1.31 26.21
CA ALA A 20 3.66 -0.52 25.96
C ALA A 20 3.57 0.86 26.60
N LEU A 21 2.44 1.56 26.44
CA LEU A 21 2.19 2.84 27.10
C LEU A 21 2.24 2.72 28.63
N MET A 22 1.56 1.71 29.19
CA MET A 22 1.58 1.45 30.64
C MET A 22 3.00 1.18 31.15
N MET A 23 3.79 0.40 30.42
CA MET A 23 5.18 0.11 30.77
C MET A 23 6.05 1.37 30.73
N ILE A 24 5.91 2.20 29.69
CA ILE A 24 6.63 3.50 29.62
C ILE A 24 6.29 4.36 30.83
N HIS A 25 5.00 4.41 31.21
CA HIS A 25 4.57 5.22 32.36
C HIS A 25 5.03 4.65 33.71
N VAL A 26 4.92 3.34 33.93
CA VAL A 26 5.33 2.67 35.19
C VAL A 26 6.83 2.77 35.41
N PHE A 27 7.62 2.61 34.34
CA PHE A 27 9.08 2.68 34.39
C PHE A 27 9.62 4.07 34.03
N HIS A 28 8.77 5.10 34.00
CA HIS A 28 9.15 6.45 33.59
C HIS A 28 10.36 7.00 34.39
N PRO A 29 10.45 6.86 35.73
CA PRO A 29 11.62 7.34 36.47
C PRO A 29 12.93 6.69 36.01
N GLN A 30 12.95 5.37 35.86
CA GLN A 30 14.14 4.61 35.44
C GLN A 30 14.51 4.91 33.99
N LEU A 31 13.51 5.02 33.11
CA LEU A 31 13.73 5.36 31.70
C LEU A 31 14.25 6.80 31.55
N SER A 32 13.78 7.73 32.38
CA SER A 32 14.24 9.13 32.36
C SER A 32 15.68 9.28 32.82
N GLU A 33 16.16 8.44 33.75
CA GLU A 33 17.56 8.47 34.22
C GLU A 33 18.56 8.06 33.13
N ILE A 34 18.16 7.16 32.23
CA ILE A 34 19.01 6.68 31.13
C ILE A 34 18.79 7.46 29.82
N TYR A 35 17.79 8.35 29.80
CA TYR A 35 17.41 9.10 28.62
C TYR A 35 18.30 10.32 28.42
N ASP A 36 18.95 10.41 27.26
CA ASP A 36 19.78 11.55 26.88
C ASP A 36 19.12 12.35 25.74
N PRO A 37 18.67 13.61 26.00
CA PRO A 37 18.00 14.43 25.00
C PRO A 37 18.96 15.07 23.98
N VAL A 38 20.29 14.85 24.04
CA VAL A 38 21.27 15.48 23.14
C VAL A 38 20.90 15.30 21.66
N ASN A 39 20.43 14.11 21.28
CA ASN A 39 20.05 13.78 19.89
C ASN A 39 18.54 13.91 19.63
N TYR A 40 17.76 14.48 20.56
CA TYR A 40 16.31 14.53 20.48
C TYR A 40 15.81 15.16 19.18
N VAL A 41 16.35 16.34 18.85
CA VAL A 41 15.94 17.10 17.66
C VAL A 41 16.09 16.25 16.41
N SER A 42 17.20 15.51 16.28
CA SER A 42 17.43 14.62 15.14
C SER A 42 16.41 13.51 15.05
N PHE A 43 16.11 12.82 16.16
CA PHE A 43 15.10 11.77 16.17
C PHE A 43 13.69 12.30 15.91
N HIS A 44 13.30 13.40 16.56
CA HIS A 44 12.05 14.11 16.32
C HIS A 44 11.89 14.43 14.83
N THR A 45 12.92 15.01 14.20
CA THR A 45 12.91 15.32 12.78
C THR A 45 12.71 14.08 11.91
N VAL A 46 13.38 12.96 12.20
CA VAL A 46 13.17 11.69 11.46
C VAL A 46 11.75 11.16 11.60
N LEU A 47 11.18 11.18 12.81
CA LEU A 47 9.82 10.70 13.08
C LEU A 47 8.76 11.59 12.41
N GLU A 48 8.96 12.91 12.43
CA GLU A 48 8.08 13.85 11.73
C GLU A 48 8.19 13.68 10.21
N PHE A 49 9.40 13.57 9.64
CA PHE A 49 9.57 13.32 8.21
C PHE A 49 8.94 12.01 7.75
N PHE A 50 8.93 10.96 8.59
CA PHE A 50 8.19 9.74 8.28
C PHE A 50 6.70 10.03 8.11
N SER A 51 6.08 10.74 9.07
CA SER A 51 4.66 11.06 9.04
C SER A 51 4.31 12.00 7.87
N ILE A 52 5.19 12.95 7.55
CA ILE A 52 5.08 13.83 6.38
C ILE A 52 5.17 13.01 5.09
N ALA A 53 6.13 12.10 4.96
CA ALA A 53 6.30 11.24 3.79
C ALA A 53 5.08 10.34 3.57
N VAL A 54 4.53 9.77 4.65
CA VAL A 54 3.26 9.02 4.61
C VAL A 54 2.12 9.90 4.10
N SER A 55 1.99 11.13 4.62
CA SER A 55 0.95 12.07 4.20
C SER A 55 1.04 12.42 2.72
N MET A 56 2.25 12.71 2.24
CA MET A 56 2.50 12.99 0.82
C MET A 56 2.24 11.77 -0.06
N THR A 57 2.56 10.56 0.43
CA THR A 57 2.26 9.30 -0.26
C THR A 57 0.75 9.11 -0.41
N ILE A 58 -0.01 9.33 0.65
CA ILE A 58 -1.48 9.27 0.61
C ILE A 58 -2.03 10.30 -0.38
N PHE A 59 -1.55 11.54 -0.35
CA PHE A 59 -1.95 12.58 -1.29
C PHE A 59 -1.71 12.16 -2.76
N LEU A 60 -0.49 11.71 -3.09
CA LEU A 60 -0.13 11.30 -4.45
C LEU A 60 -0.94 10.08 -4.91
N TYR A 61 -1.14 9.12 -4.01
CA TYR A 61 -1.93 7.93 -4.29
C TYR A 61 -3.39 8.26 -4.57
N CYS A 62 -4.00 9.13 -3.75
CA CYS A 62 -5.36 9.61 -3.98
C CYS A 62 -5.45 10.47 -5.25
N TRP A 63 -4.43 11.30 -5.56
CA TRP A 63 -4.36 12.06 -6.82
C TRP A 63 -4.42 11.14 -8.03
N LYS A 64 -3.62 10.06 -8.02
CA LYS A 64 -3.60 9.09 -9.11
C LYS A 64 -4.90 8.31 -9.20
N THR A 65 -5.45 7.89 -8.08
CA THR A 65 -6.69 7.11 -8.04
C THR A 65 -7.91 7.96 -8.41
N TYR A 66 -7.92 9.25 -8.08
CA TYR A 66 -9.00 10.17 -8.42
C TYR A 66 -9.16 10.34 -9.94
N GLU A 67 -8.07 10.25 -10.71
CA GLU A 67 -8.09 10.34 -12.17
C GLU A 67 -9.14 9.41 -12.79
N LYS A 68 -9.22 8.18 -12.27
CA LYS A 68 -10.17 7.14 -12.72
C LYS A 68 -11.44 7.09 -11.87
N SER A 69 -11.31 7.09 -10.55
CA SER A 69 -12.45 6.86 -9.64
C SER A 69 -13.42 8.03 -9.56
N LYS A 70 -12.91 9.27 -9.70
CA LYS A 70 -13.62 10.52 -9.37
C LYS A 70 -14.31 10.48 -7.99
N SER A 71 -13.75 9.71 -7.06
CA SER A 71 -14.29 9.52 -5.71
C SER A 71 -14.19 10.81 -4.90
N MET A 72 -15.31 11.21 -4.29
CA MET A 72 -15.34 12.34 -3.37
C MET A 72 -14.47 12.06 -2.14
N ALA A 73 -14.50 10.84 -1.59
CA ALA A 73 -13.66 10.45 -0.46
C ALA A 73 -12.16 10.57 -0.79
N ALA A 74 -11.73 10.13 -1.98
CA ALA A 74 -10.35 10.29 -2.42
C ALA A 74 -9.93 11.77 -2.46
N LEU A 75 -10.82 12.66 -2.88
CA LEU A 75 -10.54 14.10 -2.93
C LEU A 75 -10.43 14.74 -1.54
N TRP A 76 -11.25 14.31 -0.58
CA TRP A 76 -11.12 14.76 0.82
C TRP A 76 -9.83 14.22 1.47
N LEU A 77 -9.44 12.98 1.17
CA LEU A 77 -8.16 12.43 1.61
C LEU A 77 -6.98 13.21 1.01
N MET A 78 -7.07 13.61 -0.27
CA MET A 78 -6.05 14.49 -0.89
C MET A 78 -5.92 15.81 -0.14
N PHE A 79 -7.04 16.49 0.14
CA PHE A 79 -7.03 17.75 0.90
C PHE A 79 -6.41 17.54 2.28
N THR A 80 -6.90 16.55 3.01
CA THR A 80 -6.51 16.27 4.40
C THR A 80 -5.00 16.03 4.49
N PHE A 81 -4.47 15.04 3.77
CA PHE A 81 -3.07 14.65 3.93
C PHE A 81 -2.09 15.60 3.24
N TYR A 82 -2.52 16.34 2.22
CA TYR A 82 -1.66 17.39 1.67
C TYR A 82 -1.54 18.57 2.63
N THR A 83 -2.65 19.08 3.19
CA THR A 83 -2.61 20.14 4.19
C THR A 83 -1.89 19.70 5.46
N VAL A 84 -2.21 18.53 6.02
CA VAL A 84 -1.57 18.02 7.23
C VAL A 84 -0.07 17.82 7.03
N GLY A 85 0.37 17.25 5.90
CA GLY A 85 1.78 17.07 5.60
C GLY A 85 2.55 18.39 5.49
N LEU A 86 1.94 19.44 4.92
CA LEU A 86 2.55 20.77 4.86
C LEU A 86 2.59 21.44 6.23
N VAL A 87 1.52 21.33 7.03
CA VAL A 87 1.47 21.88 8.40
C VAL A 87 2.49 21.19 9.31
N ASP A 88 2.63 19.87 9.22
CA ASP A 88 3.66 19.10 9.94
C ASP A 88 5.08 19.48 9.51
N LEU A 89 5.29 19.84 8.23
CA LEU A 89 6.57 20.38 7.79
C LEU A 89 6.89 21.72 8.48
N PHE A 90 5.92 22.63 8.59
CA PHE A 90 6.11 23.89 9.34
C PHE A 90 6.31 23.64 10.84
N HIS A 91 5.58 22.70 11.44
CA HIS A 91 5.82 22.26 12.83
C HIS A 91 7.29 21.82 13.00
N THR A 92 7.76 20.94 12.13
CA THR A 92 9.11 20.38 12.18
C THR A 92 10.17 21.47 12.03
N LEU A 93 10.04 22.35 11.04
CA LEU A 93 11.03 23.41 10.76
C LEU A 93 11.02 24.54 11.79
N THR A 94 9.94 24.70 12.56
CA THR A 94 9.85 25.72 13.63
C THR A 94 10.10 25.15 15.03
N PHE A 95 10.40 23.84 15.13
CA PHE A 95 10.69 23.15 16.39
C PHE A 95 11.93 23.72 17.09
N LYS A 96 11.86 23.89 18.41
CA LYS A 96 12.96 24.44 19.22
C LYS A 96 14.23 23.61 19.04
N GLY A 97 15.31 24.26 18.60
CA GLY A 97 16.59 23.62 18.30
C GLY A 97 16.87 23.45 16.81
N MET A 98 15.88 23.73 15.95
CA MET A 98 16.11 23.86 14.51
C MET A 98 16.77 25.20 14.16
N PRO A 99 17.59 25.25 13.09
CA PRO A 99 18.18 26.49 12.60
C PRO A 99 17.14 27.55 12.23
N PHE A 100 17.60 28.79 12.04
CA PHE A 100 16.77 29.88 11.52
C PHE A 100 16.10 29.47 10.19
N PHE A 101 14.79 29.67 10.10
CA PHE A 101 14.02 29.38 8.89
C PHE A 101 13.40 30.66 8.32
N ILE A 102 12.20 31.05 8.78
CA ILE A 102 11.55 32.33 8.46
C ILE A 102 11.72 33.30 9.65
N THR A 103 11.55 32.77 10.85
CA THR A 103 11.90 33.39 12.12
C THR A 103 12.61 32.36 13.00
N GLU A 104 13.15 32.79 14.13
CA GLU A 104 13.74 31.89 15.13
C GLU A 104 12.78 30.79 15.55
N SER A 105 13.27 29.56 15.71
CA SER A 105 12.45 28.43 16.16
C SER A 105 11.92 28.66 17.58
N SER A 106 10.72 28.17 17.88
CA SER A 106 10.15 28.32 19.21
C SER A 106 9.18 27.20 19.55
N VAL A 107 9.08 26.90 20.84
CA VAL A 107 8.11 25.93 21.38
C VAL A 107 6.69 26.35 21.02
N GLN A 108 6.40 27.65 21.11
CA GLN A 108 5.09 28.21 20.85
C GLN A 108 4.66 27.99 19.39
N LYS A 109 5.50 28.35 18.40
CA LYS A 109 5.20 28.13 16.96
C LYS A 109 4.99 26.66 16.66
N ALA A 110 5.94 25.83 17.06
CA ALA A 110 5.86 24.39 16.83
C ALA A 110 4.58 23.80 17.43
N THR A 111 4.22 24.17 18.66
CA THR A 111 3.01 23.65 19.32
C THR A 111 1.72 24.12 18.64
N TYR A 112 1.66 25.35 18.12
CA TYR A 112 0.48 25.80 17.36
C TYR A 112 0.31 25.07 16.03
N PHE A 113 1.41 24.86 15.29
CA PHE A 113 1.36 24.03 14.08
C PHE A 113 0.97 22.58 14.40
N TRP A 114 1.47 22.03 15.51
CA TRP A 114 1.09 20.70 16.00
C TRP A 114 -0.43 20.59 16.18
N ILE A 115 -1.02 21.47 17.02
CA ILE A 115 -2.46 21.45 17.30
C ILE A 115 -3.27 21.67 16.02
N ALA A 116 -2.85 22.58 15.14
CA ALA A 116 -3.54 22.82 13.88
C ALA A 116 -3.53 21.58 12.97
N GLY A 117 -2.38 20.91 12.83
CA GLY A 117 -2.23 19.70 12.03
C GLY A 117 -3.07 18.55 12.57
N ARG A 118 -3.02 18.30 13.88
CA ARG A 118 -3.80 17.24 14.54
C ARG A 118 -5.31 17.51 14.50
N ALA A 119 -5.74 18.75 14.72
CA ALA A 119 -7.15 19.10 14.63
C ALA A 119 -7.72 18.93 13.20
N LEU A 120 -6.94 19.31 12.18
CA LEU A 120 -7.31 19.08 10.79
C LEU A 120 -7.38 17.59 10.47
N GLU A 121 -6.36 16.81 10.85
CA GLU A 121 -6.33 15.36 10.63
C GLU A 121 -7.53 14.67 11.29
N ALA A 122 -7.69 14.81 12.61
CA ALA A 122 -8.74 14.13 13.35
C ALA A 122 -10.15 14.56 12.89
N GLY A 123 -10.37 15.86 12.71
CA GLY A 123 -11.66 16.41 12.30
C GLY A 123 -12.06 15.96 10.89
N LEU A 124 -11.13 16.05 9.92
CA LEU A 124 -11.41 15.64 8.55
C LEU A 124 -11.56 14.13 8.44
N MET A 125 -10.80 13.34 9.19
CA MET A 125 -10.96 11.88 9.19
C MET A 125 -12.32 11.45 9.73
N VAL A 126 -12.85 12.08 10.78
CA VAL A 126 -14.24 11.84 11.23
C VAL A 126 -15.25 12.16 10.11
N ILE A 127 -15.08 13.29 9.43
CA ILE A 127 -15.96 13.69 8.31
C ILE A 127 -15.88 12.67 7.16
N ILE A 128 -14.69 12.22 6.79
CA ILE A 128 -14.46 11.21 5.74
C ILE A 128 -15.07 9.86 6.14
N MET A 129 -14.99 9.49 7.42
CA MET A 129 -15.59 8.25 7.90
C MET A 129 -17.12 8.30 7.93
N LEU A 130 -17.74 9.47 8.11
CA LEU A 130 -19.21 9.61 8.12
C LEU A 130 -19.81 9.82 6.73
N MET A 131 -19.06 10.40 5.80
CA MET A 131 -19.60 10.70 4.48
C MET A 131 -19.88 9.44 3.65
N LYS A 132 -20.89 9.54 2.78
CA LYS A 132 -21.15 8.57 1.72
C LYS A 132 -20.32 8.94 0.50
N ASP A 133 -19.47 8.02 0.05
CA ASP A 133 -18.68 8.28 -1.15
C ASP A 133 -19.58 8.34 -2.39
N ARG A 134 -19.24 9.24 -3.31
CA ARG A 134 -19.96 9.48 -4.57
C ARG A 134 -18.99 9.91 -5.66
N LYS A 135 -19.32 9.59 -6.90
CA LYS A 135 -18.56 10.02 -8.06
C LYS A 135 -18.88 11.47 -8.41
N LEU A 136 -17.85 12.28 -8.63
CA LEU A 136 -17.96 13.66 -9.07
C LEU A 136 -17.90 13.74 -10.60
N THR A 137 -18.67 14.66 -11.19
CA THR A 137 -18.72 14.87 -12.65
C THR A 137 -17.58 15.74 -13.16
N ARG A 138 -17.07 16.65 -12.31
CA ARG A 138 -15.99 17.59 -12.63
C ARG A 138 -14.69 17.16 -11.96
N ASP A 139 -13.57 17.46 -12.60
CA ASP A 139 -12.25 17.29 -12.00
C ASP A 139 -11.95 18.46 -11.04
N TRP A 140 -11.84 18.15 -9.75
CA TRP A 140 -11.63 19.11 -8.67
C TRP A 140 -10.22 19.02 -8.07
N ARG A 141 -9.30 18.26 -8.67
CA ARG A 141 -7.94 18.05 -8.13
C ARG A 141 -7.17 19.35 -7.89
N TRP A 142 -7.09 20.22 -8.91
CA TRP A 142 -6.39 21.50 -8.80
C TRP A 142 -7.04 22.47 -7.80
N PRO A 143 -8.37 22.67 -7.82
CA PRO A 143 -9.05 23.40 -6.75
C PRO A 143 -8.76 22.87 -5.35
N THR A 144 -8.70 21.55 -5.16
CA THR A 144 -8.36 20.93 -3.87
C THR A 144 -6.94 21.26 -3.43
N VAL A 145 -5.96 21.20 -4.34
CA VAL A 145 -4.58 21.60 -4.06
C VAL A 145 -4.51 23.08 -3.72
N ALA A 146 -5.18 23.94 -4.48
CA ALA A 146 -5.23 25.38 -4.21
C ALA A 146 -5.85 25.68 -2.84
N ALA A 147 -6.95 25.00 -2.48
CA ALA A 147 -7.57 25.12 -1.16
C ALA A 147 -6.62 24.66 -0.05
N SER A 148 -5.91 23.55 -0.25
CA SER A 148 -4.95 23.02 0.73
C SER A 148 -3.80 24.00 0.99
N LEU A 149 -3.26 24.59 -0.08
CA LEU A 149 -2.21 25.61 -0.02
C LEU A 149 -2.72 26.89 0.65
N ALA A 150 -3.93 27.34 0.32
CA ALA A 150 -4.55 28.49 0.95
C ALA A 150 -4.76 28.27 2.46
N THR A 151 -5.28 27.11 2.87
CA THR A 151 -5.44 26.75 4.29
C THR A 151 -4.10 26.74 5.02
N THR A 152 -3.08 26.11 4.42
CA THR A 152 -1.73 26.09 4.99
C THR A 152 -1.17 27.50 5.14
N ALA A 153 -1.28 28.34 4.10
CA ALA A 153 -0.83 29.72 4.12
C ALA A 153 -1.53 30.56 5.19
N LEU A 154 -2.85 30.37 5.37
CA LEU A 154 -3.61 31.06 6.42
C LEU A 154 -3.15 30.66 7.82
N ILE A 155 -2.93 29.36 8.06
CA ILE A 155 -2.41 28.85 9.34
C ILE A 155 -1.01 29.41 9.59
N THR A 156 -0.12 29.34 8.60
CA THR A 156 1.24 29.86 8.69
C THR A 156 1.23 31.36 8.99
N LEU A 157 0.46 32.16 8.24
CA LEU A 157 0.36 33.60 8.49
C LEU A 157 -0.16 33.89 9.90
N PHE A 158 -1.16 33.16 10.36
CA PHE A 158 -1.70 33.31 11.71
C PHE A 158 -0.64 33.02 12.78
N VAL A 159 0.06 31.88 12.69
CA VAL A 159 1.06 31.47 13.69
C VAL A 159 2.23 32.45 13.73
N PHE A 160 2.79 32.83 12.58
CA PHE A 160 3.94 33.74 12.52
C PHE A 160 3.58 35.18 12.93
N THR A 161 2.35 35.64 12.67
CA THR A 161 1.94 37.01 13.01
C THR A 161 1.56 37.15 14.49
N PHE A 162 0.88 36.16 15.05
CA PHE A 162 0.27 36.25 16.39
C PHE A 162 0.99 35.48 17.49
N GLU A 163 2.15 34.85 17.20
CA GLU A 163 2.91 34.04 18.17
C GLU A 163 3.01 34.65 19.58
N GLN A 164 3.33 35.94 19.67
CA GLN A 164 3.56 36.64 20.94
C GLN A 164 2.26 37.03 21.67
N SER A 165 1.16 37.17 20.93
CA SER A 165 -0.15 37.55 21.47
C SER A 165 -1.00 36.34 21.86
N LEU A 166 -0.62 35.16 21.37
CA LEU A 166 -1.33 33.91 21.62
C LEU A 166 -1.04 33.37 23.03
N PRO A 167 -2.04 32.78 23.71
CA PRO A 167 -1.83 32.14 25.01
C PRO A 167 -0.74 31.07 24.95
N GLN A 168 0.08 30.94 26.00
CA GLN A 168 1.09 29.89 26.03
C GLN A 168 0.44 28.50 26.11
N LEU A 169 0.86 27.61 25.22
CA LEU A 169 0.40 26.22 25.19
C LEU A 169 1.33 25.28 25.96
N VAL A 170 2.61 25.63 26.06
CA VAL A 170 3.62 24.91 26.83
C VAL A 170 4.52 25.92 27.51
N ILE A 171 4.82 25.69 28.78
CA ILE A 171 5.81 26.44 29.54
C ILE A 171 6.96 25.50 29.82
N GLU A 172 8.10 25.70 29.15
CA GLU A 172 9.27 24.83 29.28
C GLU A 172 9.68 24.62 30.75
N GLY A 173 9.85 23.35 31.14
CA GLY A 173 10.20 22.94 32.50
C GLY A 173 9.01 22.87 33.47
N ARG A 174 7.86 23.46 33.13
CA ARG A 174 6.59 23.30 33.88
C ARG A 174 5.62 22.34 33.18
N GLY A 175 5.66 22.28 31.86
CA GLY A 175 4.83 21.41 31.02
C GLY A 175 3.71 22.11 30.28
N THR A 176 2.76 21.30 29.83
CA THR A 176 1.60 21.72 29.04
C THR A 176 0.65 22.59 29.85
N THR A 177 0.00 23.55 29.19
CA THR A 177 -1.01 24.40 29.83
C THR A 177 -2.41 23.78 29.78
N PRO A 178 -3.34 24.17 30.67
CA PRO A 178 -4.70 23.66 30.63
C PRO A 178 -5.40 23.89 29.29
N LEU A 179 -5.14 25.03 28.64
CA LEU A 179 -5.68 25.31 27.32
C LEU A 179 -5.22 24.28 26.29
N LYS A 180 -3.91 23.98 26.27
CA LYS A 180 -3.37 22.95 25.38
C LYS A 180 -4.03 21.60 25.64
N ASN A 181 -4.10 21.17 26.90
CA ASN A 181 -4.68 19.88 27.27
C ASN A 181 -6.15 19.76 26.86
N ILE A 182 -6.95 20.83 26.98
CA ILE A 182 -8.33 20.84 26.48
C ILE A 182 -8.37 20.60 24.97
N LEU A 183 -7.50 21.27 24.20
CA LEU A 183 -7.42 21.09 22.75
C LEU A 183 -7.03 19.65 22.39
N GLU A 184 -6.02 19.10 23.06
CA GLU A 184 -5.60 17.70 22.86
C GLU A 184 -6.71 16.70 23.25
N TYR A 185 -7.49 16.96 24.31
CA TYR A 185 -8.63 16.12 24.66
C TYR A 185 -9.77 16.19 23.64
N ILE A 186 -10.00 17.36 23.03
CA ILE A 186 -10.97 17.49 21.92
C ILE A 186 -10.50 16.65 20.73
N ILE A 187 -9.22 16.74 20.36
CA ILE A 187 -8.61 15.96 19.27
C ILE A 187 -8.69 14.46 19.60
N SER A 188 -8.28 14.06 20.80
CA SER A 188 -8.38 12.69 21.30
C SER A 188 -9.81 12.15 21.19
N SER A 189 -10.81 12.97 21.54
CA SER A 189 -12.22 12.60 21.43
C SER A 189 -12.66 12.38 19.97
N MET A 190 -12.10 13.15 19.03
CA MET A 190 -12.34 12.94 17.60
C MET A 190 -11.72 11.62 17.10
N HIS A 191 -10.49 11.27 17.51
CA HIS A 191 -9.90 9.96 17.21
C HIS A 191 -10.71 8.82 17.81
N LEU A 192 -11.18 8.96 19.05
CA LEU A 192 -12.05 7.96 19.68
C LEU A 192 -13.38 7.82 18.92
N ALA A 193 -13.99 8.92 18.48
CA ALA A 193 -15.18 8.88 17.65
C ALA A 193 -14.91 8.16 16.31
N ALA A 194 -13.79 8.47 15.65
CA ALA A 194 -13.37 7.82 14.41
C ALA A 194 -13.16 6.31 14.59
N LEU A 195 -12.52 5.89 15.70
CA LEU A 195 -12.37 4.50 16.10
C LEU A 195 -13.73 3.79 16.23
N VAL A 196 -14.67 4.39 16.98
CA VAL A 196 -16.01 3.82 17.16
C VAL A 196 -16.74 3.68 15.82
N ILE A 197 -16.67 4.70 14.95
CA ILE A 197 -17.25 4.64 13.60
C ILE A 197 -16.63 3.52 12.78
N CYS A 198 -15.31 3.33 12.83
CA CYS A 198 -14.62 2.24 12.14
C CYS A 198 -15.07 0.87 12.66
N LEU A 199 -15.14 0.66 13.97
CA LEU A 199 -15.60 -0.61 14.55
C LEU A 199 -17.07 -0.89 14.19
N TYR A 200 -17.92 0.14 14.15
CA TYR A 200 -19.30 -0.01 13.69
C TYR A 200 -19.38 -0.39 12.20
N LYS A 201 -18.61 0.27 11.33
CA LYS A 201 -18.54 -0.10 9.90
C LYS A 201 -17.94 -1.49 9.69
N TYR A 202 -16.98 -1.90 10.53
CA TYR A 202 -16.46 -3.26 10.53
C TYR A 202 -17.54 -4.26 10.92
N TYR A 203 -18.32 -3.99 11.97
CA TYR A 203 -19.41 -4.85 12.39
C TYR A 203 -20.42 -5.08 11.25
N LEU A 204 -20.78 -4.03 10.51
CA LEU A 204 -21.73 -4.10 9.40
C LEU A 204 -21.19 -4.83 8.16
N ASN A 205 -19.96 -4.53 7.74
CA ASN A 205 -19.45 -4.96 6.43
C ASN A 205 -18.42 -6.09 6.52
N LYS A 206 -17.80 -6.29 7.68
CA LYS A 206 -16.70 -7.24 7.94
C LYS A 206 -15.46 -7.06 7.06
N HIS A 207 -15.28 -5.87 6.49
CA HIS A 207 -14.10 -5.50 5.70
C HIS A 207 -12.95 -5.12 6.63
N THR A 208 -11.81 -5.81 6.52
CA THR A 208 -10.62 -5.64 7.39
C THR A 208 -10.04 -4.22 7.37
N VAL A 209 -10.34 -3.44 6.35
CA VAL A 209 -9.85 -2.07 6.21
C VAL A 209 -10.26 -1.17 7.37
N TYR A 210 -11.45 -1.39 7.92
CA TYR A 210 -11.94 -0.65 9.08
C TYR A 210 -11.20 -1.03 10.37
N LEU A 211 -10.63 -2.23 10.47
CA LEU A 211 -9.76 -2.59 11.59
C LEU A 211 -8.38 -1.92 11.47
N ASN A 212 -7.83 -1.80 10.25
CA ASN A 212 -6.58 -1.05 10.04
C ASN A 212 -6.75 0.42 10.42
N LEU A 213 -7.82 1.08 9.94
CA LEU A 213 -8.12 2.47 10.32
C LEU A 213 -8.45 2.61 11.81
N GLY A 214 -9.19 1.64 12.39
CA GLY A 214 -9.39 1.61 13.84
C GLY A 214 -8.08 1.52 14.62
N MET A 215 -7.09 0.76 14.13
CA MET A 215 -5.78 0.65 14.78
C MET A 215 -5.04 1.98 14.70
N ALA A 216 -5.10 2.68 13.56
CA ALA A 216 -4.55 4.02 13.42
C ALA A 216 -5.14 4.97 14.46
N PHE A 217 -6.47 5.05 14.56
CA PHE A 217 -7.14 5.94 15.50
C PHE A 217 -6.92 5.55 16.96
N THR A 218 -6.70 4.26 17.25
CA THR A 218 -6.28 3.81 18.58
C THR A 218 -4.89 4.36 18.94
N LEU A 219 -3.92 4.23 18.03
CA LEU A 219 -2.56 4.72 18.25
C LEU A 219 -2.50 6.24 18.36
N LEU A 220 -3.22 6.96 17.50
CA LEU A 220 -3.31 8.41 17.54
C LEU A 220 -4.00 8.91 18.81
N PHE A 221 -5.08 8.26 19.24
CA PHE A 221 -5.70 8.55 20.53
C PHE A 221 -4.71 8.41 21.70
N LEU A 222 -3.95 7.31 21.76
CA LEU A 222 -2.93 7.12 22.80
C LEU A 222 -1.83 8.18 22.70
N SER A 223 -1.40 8.53 21.48
CA SER A 223 -0.41 9.58 21.23
C SER A 223 -0.85 10.93 21.80
N GLU A 224 -2.09 11.36 21.53
CA GLU A 224 -2.59 12.66 22.01
C GLU A 224 -2.72 12.70 23.54
N LEU A 225 -3.09 11.58 24.17
CA LEU A 225 -3.08 11.49 25.64
C LEU A 225 -1.67 11.70 26.22
N ILE A 226 -0.64 11.12 25.61
CA ILE A 226 0.77 11.31 26.04
C ILE A 226 1.17 12.79 25.87
N PHE A 227 0.74 13.43 24.79
CA PHE A 227 1.04 14.85 24.58
C PHE A 227 0.39 15.79 25.60
N THR A 228 -0.47 15.30 26.50
CA THR A 228 -1.03 16.11 27.60
C THR A 228 -0.16 16.15 28.86
N VAL A 229 0.86 15.29 29.00
CA VAL A 229 1.55 15.09 30.28
C VAL A 229 3.04 15.50 30.31
N TYR A 230 3.68 15.75 29.17
CA TYR A 230 5.11 16.09 29.13
C TYR A 230 5.44 17.45 29.76
N ARG A 231 6.68 17.61 30.25
CA ARG A 231 7.17 18.85 30.92
C ARG A 231 8.05 19.72 30.04
N SER A 232 8.77 19.11 29.10
CA SER A 232 9.57 19.75 28.06
C SER A 232 9.30 19.08 26.72
N VAL A 233 9.47 19.84 25.63
CA VAL A 233 9.38 19.30 24.27
C VAL A 233 10.49 18.29 23.94
N PHE A 234 11.50 18.14 24.80
CA PHE A 234 12.58 17.17 24.66
C PHE A 234 12.41 15.92 25.53
N ASP A 235 11.27 15.76 26.20
CA ASP A 235 11.08 14.67 27.17
C ASP A 235 10.80 13.31 26.51
N LEU A 236 11.03 12.25 27.28
CA LEU A 236 10.69 10.88 26.91
C LEU A 236 9.21 10.70 26.55
N ASP A 237 8.30 11.37 27.27
CA ASP A 237 6.87 11.35 26.95
C ASP A 237 6.63 11.90 25.54
N ASN A 238 7.21 13.06 25.21
CA ASN A 238 7.08 13.66 23.89
C ASN A 238 7.63 12.72 22.80
N PHE A 239 8.82 12.16 23.03
CA PHE A 239 9.43 11.15 22.16
C PHE A 239 8.49 9.97 21.91
N SER A 240 7.96 9.37 22.98
CA SER A 240 7.07 8.22 22.88
C SER A 240 5.78 8.55 22.13
N GLY A 241 5.20 9.73 22.35
CA GLY A 241 4.07 10.24 21.58
C GLY A 241 4.34 10.21 20.07
N HIS A 242 5.49 10.73 19.62
CA HIS A 242 5.86 10.67 18.19
C HIS A 242 5.98 9.24 17.65
N ILE A 243 6.42 8.26 18.45
CA ILE A 243 6.43 6.84 18.04
C ILE A 243 5.00 6.33 17.79
N PHE A 244 4.08 6.59 18.72
CA PHE A 244 2.67 6.20 18.54
C PHE A 244 2.04 6.91 17.33
N LYS A 245 2.34 8.20 17.12
CA LYS A 245 1.94 8.93 15.90
C LYS A 245 2.42 8.24 14.63
N VAL A 246 3.72 7.92 14.54
CA VAL A 246 4.32 7.26 13.37
C VAL A 246 3.63 5.93 13.06
N LEU A 247 3.39 5.10 14.08
CA LEU A 247 2.67 3.84 13.92
C LEU A 247 1.22 4.09 13.47
N GLY A 248 0.56 5.10 14.03
CA GLY A 248 -0.78 5.52 13.62
C GLY A 248 -0.84 5.87 12.13
N TYR A 249 0.08 6.71 11.66
CA TYR A 249 0.18 7.11 10.25
C TYR A 249 0.45 5.93 9.32
N TYR A 250 1.29 4.97 9.73
CA TYR A 250 1.48 3.73 8.99
C TYR A 250 0.14 2.98 8.78
N PHE A 251 -0.68 2.85 9.82
CA PHE A 251 -1.98 2.19 9.71
C PHE A 251 -3.00 3.01 8.91
N ILE A 252 -2.93 4.34 8.93
CA ILE A 252 -3.71 5.20 8.02
C ILE A 252 -3.35 4.88 6.58
N LEU A 253 -2.05 4.90 6.23
CA LEU A 253 -1.59 4.60 4.87
C LEU A 253 -2.09 3.24 4.41
N LYS A 254 -1.92 2.23 5.26
CA LYS A 254 -2.39 0.87 4.99
C LYS A 254 -3.91 0.83 4.74
N GLY A 255 -4.69 1.51 5.57
CA GLY A 255 -6.14 1.59 5.43
C GLY A 255 -6.58 2.32 4.16
N VAL A 256 -5.96 3.45 3.84
CA VAL A 256 -6.27 4.22 2.62
C VAL A 256 -5.88 3.44 1.37
N TYR A 257 -4.72 2.79 1.37
CA TYR A 257 -4.29 1.93 0.28
C TYR A 257 -5.32 0.82 0.02
N GLU A 258 -5.73 0.08 1.06
CA GLU A 258 -6.74 -0.97 0.93
C GLU A 258 -8.11 -0.47 0.46
N ILE A 259 -8.56 0.74 0.84
CA ILE A 259 -9.85 1.31 0.38
C ILE A 259 -9.83 1.64 -1.11
N LEU A 260 -8.72 2.19 -1.58
CA LEU A 260 -8.62 2.79 -2.91
C LEU A 260 -7.92 1.87 -3.93
N LEU A 261 -7.47 0.68 -3.50
CA LEU A 261 -6.94 -0.35 -4.39
C LEU A 261 -7.94 -0.64 -5.53
N PRO A 262 -7.52 -0.51 -6.81
CA PRO A 262 -8.39 -0.78 -7.95
C PRO A 262 -8.48 -2.29 -8.21
N ILE A 263 -8.96 -3.05 -7.21
CA ILE A 263 -9.05 -4.53 -7.26
C ILE A 263 -9.86 -4.97 -8.48
N ASP A 264 -10.92 -4.24 -8.82
CA ASP A 264 -11.76 -4.55 -9.96
C ASP A 264 -11.03 -4.34 -11.30
N GLU A 265 -10.13 -3.37 -11.39
CA GLU A 265 -9.34 -3.11 -12.60
C GLU A 265 -8.30 -4.22 -12.80
N TYR A 266 -7.56 -4.59 -11.75
CA TYR A 266 -6.62 -5.71 -11.84
C TYR A 266 -7.33 -7.02 -12.21
N LYS A 267 -8.51 -7.26 -11.63
CA LYS A 267 -9.34 -8.42 -12.00
C LYS A 267 -9.83 -8.36 -13.44
N GLN A 268 -10.22 -7.19 -13.95
CA GLN A 268 -10.65 -7.02 -15.33
C GLN A 268 -9.48 -7.20 -16.32
N GLU A 269 -8.30 -6.65 -16.03
CA GLU A 269 -7.10 -6.84 -16.84
C GLU A 269 -6.66 -8.31 -16.85
N ALA A 270 -6.64 -8.98 -15.69
CA ALA A 270 -6.34 -10.40 -15.60
C ALA A 270 -7.37 -11.25 -16.38
N ALA A 271 -8.66 -10.97 -16.23
CA ALA A 271 -9.71 -11.66 -16.97
C ALA A 271 -9.64 -11.41 -18.49
N ALA A 272 -9.29 -10.19 -18.91
CA ALA A 272 -9.10 -9.85 -20.31
C ALA A 272 -7.91 -10.61 -20.91
N ALA A 273 -6.77 -10.63 -20.22
CA ALA A 273 -5.59 -11.40 -20.62
C ALA A 273 -5.91 -12.90 -20.73
N GLU A 274 -6.59 -13.46 -19.72
CA GLU A 274 -7.01 -14.86 -19.72
C GLU A 274 -7.97 -15.17 -20.88
N SER A 275 -8.88 -14.25 -21.21
CA SER A 275 -9.81 -14.41 -22.34
C SER A 275 -9.12 -14.42 -23.71
N ILE A 276 -8.03 -13.65 -23.87
CA ILE A 276 -7.21 -13.64 -25.09
C ILE A 276 -6.50 -14.98 -25.25
N ILE A 277 -5.89 -15.48 -24.18
CA ILE A 277 -5.18 -16.77 -24.19
C ILE A 277 -6.16 -17.92 -24.50
N LYS A 278 -7.36 -17.93 -23.89
CA LYS A 278 -8.40 -18.93 -24.16
C LYS A 278 -8.88 -18.96 -25.61
N LYS A 279 -8.85 -17.82 -26.30
CA LYS A 279 -9.26 -17.70 -27.71
C LYS A 279 -8.10 -17.87 -28.70
N ASN A 280 -6.88 -18.06 -28.21
CA ASN A 280 -5.75 -18.37 -29.07
C ASN A 280 -6.05 -19.71 -29.80
N PRO A 281 -6.05 -19.75 -31.15
CA PRO A 281 -6.26 -20.98 -31.90
C PRO A 281 -5.17 -22.04 -31.65
N GLY A 282 -4.01 -21.62 -31.13
CA GLY A 282 -2.98 -22.50 -30.61
C GLY A 282 -3.16 -22.83 -29.13
N ALA A 283 -2.05 -23.09 -28.45
CA ALA A 283 -1.99 -23.13 -26.99
C ALA A 283 -0.67 -22.55 -26.48
N VAL A 284 -0.73 -21.96 -25.29
CA VAL A 284 0.42 -21.48 -24.53
C VAL A 284 0.58 -22.40 -23.34
N PHE A 285 1.80 -22.80 -23.05
CA PHE A 285 2.11 -23.73 -21.97
C PHE A 285 3.39 -23.34 -21.25
N SER A 286 3.52 -23.82 -20.02
CA SER A 286 4.78 -23.89 -19.31
C SER A 286 4.88 -25.19 -18.52
N PHE A 287 6.11 -25.63 -18.29
CA PHE A 287 6.41 -26.83 -17.51
C PHE A 287 7.76 -26.70 -16.82
N THR A 288 7.92 -27.44 -15.73
CA THR A 288 9.15 -27.49 -14.94
C THR A 288 9.59 -28.94 -14.74
N LYS A 289 10.87 -29.17 -14.45
CA LYS A 289 11.39 -30.52 -14.19
C LYS A 289 11.34 -30.82 -12.69
N LYS A 290 10.50 -31.78 -12.29
CA LYS A 290 10.40 -32.28 -10.90
C LYS A 290 10.75 -33.76 -10.87
N ASP A 291 11.68 -34.14 -9.99
CA ASP A 291 12.14 -35.52 -9.84
C ASP A 291 12.60 -36.18 -11.16
N GLY A 292 13.20 -35.38 -12.04
CA GLY A 292 13.66 -35.81 -13.37
C GLY A 292 12.58 -35.81 -14.46
N ILE A 293 11.31 -35.57 -14.12
CA ILE A 293 10.16 -35.62 -15.03
C ILE A 293 9.69 -34.19 -15.36
N PHE A 294 9.49 -33.88 -16.63
CA PHE A 294 8.87 -32.63 -17.05
C PHE A 294 7.38 -32.64 -16.71
N THR A 295 6.96 -31.72 -15.83
CA THR A 295 5.61 -31.61 -15.31
C THR A 295 5.00 -30.28 -15.72
N ILE A 296 3.80 -30.31 -16.28
CA ILE A 296 3.08 -29.12 -16.73
C ILE A 296 2.72 -28.25 -15.53
N THR A 297 3.07 -26.97 -15.60
CA THR A 297 2.74 -25.96 -14.59
C THR A 297 1.58 -25.10 -15.04
N TYR A 298 1.49 -24.82 -16.34
CA TYR A 298 0.38 -24.08 -16.94
C TYR A 298 0.15 -24.54 -18.38
N ILE A 299 -1.10 -24.60 -18.81
CA ILE A 299 -1.45 -24.79 -20.21
C ILE A 299 -2.86 -24.24 -20.47
N GLU A 300 -3.02 -23.48 -21.54
CA GLU A 300 -4.32 -22.95 -21.98
C GLU A 300 -4.31 -22.64 -23.48
N GLY A 301 -5.49 -22.66 -24.09
CA GLY A 301 -5.67 -22.35 -25.51
C GLY A 301 -6.72 -23.22 -26.19
N GLY A 302 -7.16 -22.78 -27.38
CA GLY A 302 -8.17 -23.48 -28.16
C GLY A 302 -7.72 -24.87 -28.59
N LEU A 303 -6.45 -25.02 -28.95
CA LEU A 303 -5.92 -26.28 -29.49
C LEU A 303 -6.00 -27.45 -28.49
N ILE A 304 -5.74 -27.19 -27.22
CA ILE A 304 -5.75 -28.23 -26.16
C ILE A 304 -7.19 -28.72 -25.90
N ARG A 305 -8.14 -27.80 -25.99
CA ARG A 305 -9.58 -28.12 -25.89
C ARG A 305 -10.04 -28.93 -27.09
N GLU A 306 -9.56 -28.62 -28.30
CA GLU A 306 -9.83 -29.41 -29.51
C GLU A 306 -9.28 -30.84 -29.40
N PHE A 307 -8.14 -31.02 -28.74
CA PHE A 307 -7.59 -32.35 -28.44
C PHE A 307 -8.39 -33.11 -27.36
N GLY A 308 -9.43 -32.50 -26.79
CA GLY A 308 -10.31 -33.13 -25.81
C GLY A 308 -9.80 -33.06 -24.37
N PHE A 309 -8.71 -32.33 -24.12
CA PHE A 309 -8.19 -32.16 -22.78
C PHE A 309 -8.76 -30.90 -22.11
N PRO A 310 -9.33 -30.99 -20.90
CA PRO A 310 -9.69 -29.81 -20.12
C PRO A 310 -8.42 -29.17 -19.56
N PRO A 311 -8.05 -27.92 -19.96
CA PRO A 311 -6.77 -27.31 -19.58
C PRO A 311 -6.56 -27.19 -18.08
N SER A 312 -7.65 -27.04 -17.30
CA SER A 312 -7.61 -26.97 -15.83
C SER A 312 -7.20 -28.26 -15.12
N GLN A 313 -7.15 -29.41 -15.82
CA GLN A 313 -6.76 -30.71 -15.25
C GLN A 313 -5.35 -31.13 -15.63
N LEU A 314 -4.68 -30.36 -16.48
CA LEU A 314 -3.33 -30.68 -16.99
C LEU A 314 -2.18 -30.18 -16.10
N PRO A 315 -2.31 -29.12 -15.28
CA PRO A 315 -1.27 -28.79 -14.32
C PRO A 315 -0.99 -29.96 -13.37
N GLY A 316 0.26 -30.40 -13.30
CA GLY A 316 0.69 -31.57 -12.54
C GLY A 316 0.83 -32.85 -13.36
N THR A 317 0.42 -32.88 -14.63
CA THR A 317 0.64 -34.05 -15.48
C THR A 317 2.03 -34.03 -16.11
N PRO A 318 2.68 -35.20 -16.30
CA PRO A 318 3.87 -35.31 -17.13
C PRO A 318 3.63 -34.78 -18.55
N VAL A 319 4.61 -34.07 -19.12
CA VAL A 319 4.56 -33.59 -20.50
C VAL A 319 4.45 -34.77 -21.47
N GLU A 320 5.13 -35.87 -21.18
CA GLU A 320 5.14 -37.11 -21.97
C GLU A 320 3.74 -37.69 -22.18
N ASP A 321 2.84 -37.55 -21.20
CA ASP A 321 1.47 -38.07 -21.26
C ASP A 321 0.59 -37.31 -22.28
N LEU A 322 0.98 -36.10 -22.67
CA LEU A 322 0.31 -35.32 -23.71
C LEU A 322 0.89 -35.56 -25.11
N LEU A 323 2.03 -36.23 -25.22
CA LEU A 323 2.71 -36.46 -26.48
C LEU A 323 2.21 -37.77 -27.13
N PRO A 324 2.12 -37.82 -28.48
CA PRO A 324 1.85 -39.07 -29.18
C PRO A 324 3.03 -40.05 -29.01
N ALA A 325 2.80 -41.34 -29.28
CA ALA A 325 3.85 -42.38 -29.18
C ALA A 325 5.09 -42.14 -30.06
N THR A 326 5.00 -41.23 -31.04
CA THR A 326 6.11 -40.77 -31.89
C THR A 326 6.78 -39.49 -31.37
N GLY A 327 6.49 -39.07 -30.13
CA GLY A 327 6.89 -37.78 -29.54
C GLY A 327 8.30 -37.72 -28.97
N GLY A 328 9.15 -38.73 -29.19
CA GLY A 328 10.52 -38.78 -28.64
C GLY A 328 11.37 -37.56 -29.00
N GLU A 329 11.28 -37.08 -30.25
CA GLU A 329 12.03 -35.90 -30.71
C GLU A 329 11.65 -34.62 -29.93
N ILE A 330 10.40 -34.51 -29.46
CA ILE A 330 9.94 -33.35 -28.67
C ILE A 330 10.65 -33.33 -27.30
N MET A 331 10.85 -34.51 -26.70
CA MET A 331 11.50 -34.65 -25.40
C MET A 331 12.99 -34.32 -25.47
N ASP A 332 13.64 -34.57 -26.61
CA ASP A 332 15.02 -34.15 -26.85
C ASP A 332 15.14 -32.62 -26.85
N TYR A 333 14.19 -31.92 -27.50
CA TYR A 333 14.12 -30.46 -27.46
C TYR A 333 13.81 -29.92 -26.06
N CYS A 334 12.89 -30.55 -25.31
CA CYS A 334 12.62 -30.18 -23.92
C CYS A 334 13.85 -30.32 -23.03
N THR A 335 14.59 -31.42 -23.18
CA THR A 335 15.82 -31.70 -22.44
C THR A 335 16.91 -30.70 -22.82
N SER A 336 17.09 -30.42 -24.11
CA SER A 336 18.05 -29.44 -24.58
C SER A 336 17.74 -28.03 -24.08
N SER A 337 16.47 -27.60 -24.14
CA SER A 337 16.05 -26.31 -23.58
C SER A 337 16.29 -26.20 -22.08
N TRP A 338 16.17 -27.30 -21.33
CA TRP A 338 16.37 -27.31 -19.88
C TRP A 338 17.85 -27.32 -19.50
N ASP A 339 18.63 -28.21 -20.10
CA ASP A 339 20.01 -28.46 -19.69
C ASP A 339 20.98 -27.41 -20.26
N TYR A 340 20.68 -26.87 -21.46
CA TYR A 340 21.56 -25.91 -22.15
C TYR A 340 20.98 -24.49 -22.23
N SER A 341 19.78 -24.25 -21.69
CA SER A 341 19.11 -22.94 -21.78
C SER A 341 18.93 -22.44 -23.23
N GLU A 342 18.73 -23.35 -24.17
CA GLU A 342 18.52 -23.02 -25.59
C GLU A 342 17.03 -22.88 -25.93
N SER A 343 16.69 -21.86 -26.73
CA SER A 343 15.35 -21.74 -27.29
C SER A 343 15.24 -22.56 -28.58
N HIS A 344 14.19 -23.37 -28.68
CA HIS A 344 13.92 -24.20 -29.85
C HIS A 344 12.62 -23.79 -30.53
N THR A 345 12.59 -23.82 -31.85
CA THR A 345 11.35 -23.73 -32.62
C THR A 345 11.39 -24.78 -33.71
N PHE A 346 10.45 -25.72 -33.66
CA PHE A 346 10.45 -26.87 -34.53
C PHE A 346 9.03 -27.23 -34.96
N MET A 347 8.94 -28.07 -35.98
CA MET A 347 7.70 -28.50 -36.58
C MET A 347 7.49 -29.98 -36.29
N VAL A 348 6.28 -30.34 -35.87
CA VAL A 348 5.90 -31.73 -35.64
C VAL A 348 4.65 -32.05 -36.43
N GLN A 349 4.63 -33.22 -37.05
CA GLN A 349 3.42 -33.77 -37.64
C GLN A 349 2.76 -34.74 -36.65
N ILE A 350 1.52 -34.45 -36.28
CA ILE A 350 0.70 -35.34 -35.45
C ILE A 350 -0.50 -35.76 -36.28
N LYS A 351 -0.59 -37.07 -36.61
CA LYS A 351 -1.56 -37.62 -37.56
C LYS A 351 -1.44 -36.92 -38.94
N HIS A 352 -2.46 -36.15 -39.34
CA HIS A 352 -2.54 -35.46 -40.64
C HIS A 352 -2.42 -33.93 -40.52
N ARG A 353 -1.99 -33.43 -39.36
CA ARG A 353 -1.87 -32.00 -39.07
C ARG A 353 -0.43 -31.66 -38.69
N TYR A 354 -0.03 -30.45 -39.04
CA TYR A 354 1.30 -29.93 -38.73
C TYR A 354 1.21 -28.85 -37.67
N TYR A 355 2.10 -28.92 -36.70
CA TYR A 355 2.17 -28.02 -35.55
C TYR A 355 3.54 -27.37 -35.50
N MET A 356 3.59 -26.07 -35.26
CA MET A 356 4.81 -25.35 -34.91
C MET A 356 4.84 -25.19 -33.40
N ILE A 357 5.90 -25.67 -32.77
CA ILE A 357 6.12 -25.60 -31.32
C ILE A 357 7.35 -24.73 -31.07
N SER A 358 7.23 -23.76 -30.17
CA SER A 358 8.35 -23.00 -29.63
C SER A 358 8.55 -23.34 -28.15
N LEU A 359 9.81 -23.49 -27.75
CA LEU A 359 10.26 -23.68 -26.38
C LEU A 359 11.27 -22.59 -26.04
N THR A 360 11.04 -21.90 -24.93
CA THR A 360 11.89 -20.82 -24.44
C THR A 360 12.14 -21.04 -22.93
N PRO A 361 13.39 -21.27 -22.52
CA PRO A 361 13.71 -21.44 -21.11
C PRO A 361 13.63 -20.11 -20.35
N VAL A 362 13.13 -20.18 -19.13
CA VAL A 362 13.11 -19.10 -18.14
C VAL A 362 14.25 -19.37 -17.16
N ILE A 363 15.18 -18.41 -17.09
CA ILE A 363 16.44 -18.55 -16.37
C ILE A 363 16.42 -17.64 -15.14
N GLU A 364 16.72 -18.19 -13.98
CA GLU A 364 16.90 -17.46 -12.72
C GLU A 364 18.21 -17.90 -12.07
N GLU A 365 19.02 -16.92 -11.64
CA GLU A 365 20.37 -17.16 -11.07
C GLU A 365 21.30 -18.05 -11.93
N GLY A 366 21.09 -18.08 -13.26
CA GLY A 366 21.90 -18.85 -14.20
C GLY A 366 21.46 -20.30 -14.41
N ALA A 367 20.33 -20.73 -13.83
CA ALA A 367 19.74 -22.05 -14.06
C ALA A 367 18.34 -21.92 -14.68
N THR A 368 17.95 -22.88 -15.54
CA THR A 368 16.58 -22.96 -16.06
C THR A 368 15.64 -23.44 -14.94
N ILE A 369 14.63 -22.62 -14.62
CA ILE A 369 13.62 -22.92 -13.59
C ILE A 369 12.29 -23.40 -14.20
N GLU A 370 12.02 -23.00 -15.44
CA GLU A 370 10.78 -23.30 -16.16
C GLU A 370 11.05 -23.20 -17.66
N ILE A 371 10.33 -23.99 -18.47
CA ILE A 371 10.27 -23.81 -19.92
C ILE A 371 8.88 -23.30 -20.26
N THR A 372 8.82 -22.24 -21.05
CA THR A 372 7.58 -21.67 -21.58
C THR A 372 7.52 -21.90 -23.08
N GLY A 373 6.32 -22.03 -23.64
CA GLY A 373 6.19 -22.31 -25.06
C GLY A 373 4.82 -22.04 -25.61
N ALA A 374 4.75 -22.09 -26.94
CA ALA A 374 3.50 -21.99 -27.67
C ALA A 374 3.44 -23.05 -28.76
N VAL A 375 2.24 -23.57 -29.01
CA VAL A 375 1.96 -24.48 -30.12
C VAL A 375 0.88 -23.88 -31.00
N SER A 376 1.09 -23.88 -32.32
CA SER A 376 0.11 -23.42 -33.30
C SER A 376 -0.05 -24.44 -34.42
N GLU A 377 -1.28 -24.69 -34.87
CA GLU A 377 -1.51 -25.51 -36.06
C GLU A 377 -1.20 -24.72 -37.33
N ILE A 378 -0.36 -25.27 -38.21
CA ILE A 378 0.11 -24.63 -39.45
C ILE A 378 -0.20 -25.46 -40.72
N THR A 379 -1.07 -26.48 -40.60
CA THR A 379 -1.43 -27.40 -41.69
C THR A 379 -1.84 -26.69 -42.99
N GLN A 380 -2.66 -25.64 -42.88
CA GLN A 380 -3.14 -24.89 -44.06
C GLN A 380 -2.00 -24.15 -44.77
N PHE A 381 -1.05 -23.58 -44.01
CA PHE A 381 0.08 -22.85 -44.54
C PHE A 381 1.01 -23.76 -45.35
N ILE A 382 1.31 -24.95 -44.81
CA ILE A 382 2.14 -25.95 -45.49
C ILE A 382 1.47 -26.40 -46.78
N ASN A 383 0.18 -26.76 -46.73
CA ASN A 383 -0.55 -27.23 -47.90
C ASN A 383 -0.63 -26.18 -49.04
N GLN A 384 -0.67 -24.89 -48.71
CA GLN A 384 -0.61 -23.81 -49.70
C GLN A 384 0.78 -23.68 -50.32
N SER A 385 1.85 -23.76 -49.50
CA SER A 385 3.23 -23.68 -49.99
C SER A 385 3.60 -24.83 -50.92
N THR A 386 3.10 -26.04 -50.66
CA THR A 386 3.32 -27.22 -51.51
C THR A 386 2.58 -27.09 -52.85
N LYS A 387 1.35 -26.54 -52.84
CA LYS A 387 0.59 -26.26 -54.07
C LYS A 387 1.27 -25.20 -54.94
N GLN A 388 1.86 -24.15 -54.35
CA GLN A 388 2.63 -23.15 -55.09
C GLN A 388 3.90 -23.72 -55.71
N LYS A 389 4.61 -24.62 -55.00
CA LYS A 389 5.80 -25.29 -55.53
C LYS A 389 5.52 -26.31 -56.64
N GLN A 390 4.29 -26.83 -56.74
CA GLN A 390 3.86 -27.74 -57.82
C GLN A 390 3.30 -27.00 -59.04
N ALA A 391 3.03 -25.69 -58.93
CA ALA A 391 2.53 -24.84 -60.00
C ALA A 391 3.64 -24.03 -60.71
N LEU A 392 4.88 -24.13 -60.21
CA LEU A 392 6.13 -23.68 -60.83
C LEU A 392 6.86 -24.90 -61.40
#